data_AF-A0A4T3F693-F1
#
_entry.id   AF-A0A4T3F693-F1
#
_cell.length_a   1.000
_cell.length_b   1.000
_cell.length_c   1.000
_cell.angle_alpha   90.00
_cell.angle_beta   90.00
_cell.angle_gamma   90.00
#
_symmetry.space_group_name_H-M   'P 1'
#
loop_
_entity.id
_entity.type
_entity.pdbx_description
1 polymer ?
#
loop_
_entity_poly.entity_id
_entity_poly.type
_entity_poly.pdbx_seq_one_letter_code
_entity_poly.pdbx_strand_id
1 'polypeptide(L)'
;MFSKTSKSALAATALAGVSLALSAAPAQAQINGMASADIGVAVAGSQPLQSGYEQIRTTYQAQITQAEQLVQQRQGLIQQLDTNGNGQLDEAEQAALNDSNPTVQQINTIDQQIAQVQAPIQLAQLYVVNQVGQQYAPASQQVMSDRNIQIMLAPEAIDFAADGINVTPAVIEAINARLPNVSITPPQGWQPNQATIQLMQQVQQVRAIVAAQQQQAAAPAANGATPPR
;
A
#
# COMPACT_ATOMS: atom_id res chain seq x y z
N MET A 1 -36.27 18.89 -46.55
CA MET A 1 -37.65 19.42 -46.58
C MET A 1 -38.58 18.24 -46.86
N PHE A 2 -39.70 18.14 -46.13
CA PHE A 2 -40.79 17.15 -46.26
C PHE A 2 -40.57 15.75 -45.68
N SER A 3 -41.12 15.54 -44.48
CA SER A 3 -41.63 14.24 -44.04
C SER A 3 -42.95 13.91 -44.75
N LYS A 4 -43.27 12.62 -44.93
CA LYS A 4 -44.62 12.03 -44.81
C LYS A 4 -44.69 10.53 -45.18
N THR A 5 -45.45 9.81 -44.34
CA THR A 5 -46.37 8.68 -44.64
C THR A 5 -45.77 7.32 -45.06
N SER A 6 -46.13 6.17 -44.47
CA SER A 6 -47.48 5.55 -44.46
C SER A 6 -47.55 4.41 -43.42
N LYS A 7 -48.55 4.36 -42.53
CA LYS A 7 -49.80 3.57 -42.57
C LYS A 7 -49.65 2.03 -42.59
N SER A 8 -50.05 1.44 -41.46
CA SER A 8 -50.98 0.30 -41.32
C SER A 8 -50.52 -1.11 -41.70
N ALA A 9 -50.48 -2.02 -40.72
CA ALA A 9 -51.43 -3.13 -40.65
C ALA A 9 -51.30 -3.89 -39.32
N LEU A 10 -52.47 -4.16 -38.73
CA LEU A 10 -52.71 -4.95 -37.55
C LEU A 10 -52.57 -6.45 -37.92
N ALA A 11 -51.78 -7.21 -37.18
CA ALA A 11 -51.88 -8.67 -37.15
C ALA A 11 -51.60 -9.14 -35.72
N ALA A 12 -52.68 -9.21 -34.93
CA ALA A 12 -52.67 -9.92 -33.66
C ALA A 12 -52.58 -11.42 -33.94
N THR A 13 -51.48 -12.04 -33.54
CA THR A 13 -51.42 -13.48 -33.28
C THR A 13 -50.93 -13.65 -31.85
N ALA A 14 -51.89 -13.95 -30.96
CA ALA A 14 -51.61 -14.49 -29.65
C ALA A 14 -51.11 -15.92 -29.83
N LEU A 15 -49.85 -16.17 -29.46
CA LEU A 15 -49.38 -17.50 -29.10
C LEU A 15 -48.67 -17.38 -27.77
N ALA A 16 -49.24 -18.06 -26.79
CA ALA A 16 -48.68 -18.32 -25.49
C ALA A 16 -47.27 -18.93 -25.64
N GLY A 17 -46.35 -18.44 -24.84
CA GLY A 17 -44.97 -18.92 -24.79
C GLY A 17 -44.27 -18.28 -23.62
N VAL A 18 -44.59 -18.72 -22.41
CA VAL A 18 -43.76 -18.48 -21.24
C VAL A 18 -42.42 -19.16 -21.51
N SER A 19 -41.41 -18.38 -21.85
CA SER A 19 -40.04 -18.72 -21.53
C SER A 19 -39.53 -17.61 -20.63
N LEU A 20 -39.84 -17.74 -19.33
CA LEU A 20 -38.93 -17.26 -18.31
C LEU A 20 -37.61 -17.98 -18.61
N ALA A 21 -36.72 -17.33 -19.36
CA ALA A 21 -35.34 -17.70 -19.35
C ALA A 21 -34.89 -17.45 -17.90
N LEU A 22 -35.02 -18.49 -17.07
CA LEU A 22 -34.25 -18.56 -15.84
C LEU A 22 -32.81 -18.64 -16.33
N SER A 23 -32.20 -17.47 -16.56
CA SER A 23 -30.76 -17.37 -16.52
C SER A 23 -30.39 -17.99 -15.19
N ALA A 24 -29.91 -19.24 -15.24
CA ALA A 24 -29.14 -19.80 -14.17
C ALA A 24 -27.94 -18.87 -14.05
N ALA A 25 -28.08 -17.83 -13.24
CA ALA A 25 -26.95 -17.18 -12.63
C ALA A 25 -26.09 -18.34 -12.12
N PRO A 26 -24.79 -18.39 -12.44
CA PRO A 26 -23.94 -19.42 -11.86
C PRO A 26 -24.21 -19.34 -10.36
N ALA A 27 -24.74 -20.42 -9.78
CA ALA A 27 -24.81 -20.52 -8.35
C ALA A 27 -23.36 -20.44 -7.91
N GLN A 28 -22.89 -19.27 -7.45
CA GLN A 28 -21.69 -19.23 -6.64
C GLN A 28 -21.98 -20.21 -5.53
N ALA A 29 -21.33 -21.38 -5.58
CA ALA A 29 -21.32 -22.30 -4.46
C ALA A 29 -20.97 -21.43 -3.25
N GLN A 30 -21.91 -21.26 -2.32
CA GLN A 30 -21.63 -20.53 -1.08
C GLN A 30 -20.48 -21.29 -0.43
N ILE A 31 -19.27 -20.78 -0.60
CA ILE A 31 -18.10 -21.40 0.02
C ILE A 31 -18.32 -21.21 1.51
N ASN A 32 -18.68 -22.31 2.16
CA ASN A 32 -19.12 -22.37 3.54
C ASN A 32 -18.16 -21.60 4.45
N GLY A 33 -18.63 -20.47 4.99
CA GLY A 33 -18.17 -19.87 6.25
C GLY A 33 -16.69 -19.49 6.36
N MET A 34 -15.87 -19.63 5.31
CA MET A 34 -14.43 -19.38 5.37
C MET A 34 -14.05 -18.25 4.43
N ALA A 35 -13.21 -17.35 4.91
CA ALA A 35 -12.63 -16.27 4.12
C ALA A 35 -11.18 -16.02 4.52
N SER A 36 -10.46 -15.26 3.70
CA SER A 36 -9.11 -14.78 3.98
C SER A 36 -9.06 -13.27 3.99
N ALA A 37 -8.27 -12.71 4.89
CA ALA A 37 -8.01 -11.27 4.91
C ALA A 37 -6.57 -11.01 5.36
N ASP A 38 -5.92 -10.08 4.68
CA ASP A 38 -4.55 -9.68 4.98
C ASP A 38 -4.55 -8.31 5.68
N ILE A 39 -3.98 -8.24 6.89
CA ILE A 39 -3.91 -6.99 7.65
C ILE A 39 -2.93 -5.99 7.03
N GLY A 40 -1.78 -6.44 6.53
CA GLY A 40 -0.79 -5.59 5.88
C GLY A 40 -1.36 -4.93 4.63
N VAL A 41 -2.05 -5.70 3.79
CA VAL A 41 -2.71 -5.21 2.57
C VAL A 41 -3.93 -4.35 2.92
N ALA A 42 -4.74 -4.73 3.90
CA ALA A 42 -5.89 -3.94 4.31
C ALA A 42 -5.48 -2.55 4.84
N VAL A 43 -4.45 -2.50 5.69
CA VAL A 43 -3.93 -1.25 6.23
C VAL A 43 -3.26 -0.43 5.12
N ALA A 44 -2.39 -1.05 4.31
CA ALA A 44 -1.70 -0.39 3.19
C ALA A 44 -2.66 0.20 2.15
N GLY A 45 -3.77 -0.49 1.87
CA GLY A 45 -4.79 -0.08 0.91
C GLY A 45 -5.83 0.92 1.44
N SER A 46 -5.82 1.20 2.74
CA SER A 46 -6.83 2.06 3.37
C SER A 46 -6.65 3.54 3.05
N GLN A 47 -7.77 4.26 2.90
CA GLN A 47 -7.81 5.71 2.73
C GLN A 47 -7.24 6.49 3.93
N PRO A 48 -7.52 6.13 5.21
CA PRO A 48 -6.89 6.82 6.34
C PRO A 48 -5.37 6.68 6.37
N LEU A 49 -4.79 5.55 5.94
CA LEU A 49 -3.33 5.45 5.84
C LEU A 49 -2.78 6.41 4.77
N GLN A 50 -3.38 6.40 3.57
CA GLN A 50 -2.95 7.26 2.44
C GLN A 50 -3.02 8.74 2.81
N SER A 51 -4.19 9.20 3.27
CA SER A 51 -4.40 10.59 3.69
C SER A 51 -3.52 10.99 4.89
N GLY A 52 -3.32 10.10 5.87
CA GLY A 52 -2.42 10.35 6.99
C GLY A 52 -0.98 10.57 6.54
N TYR A 53 -0.48 9.77 5.59
CA TYR A 53 0.87 9.93 5.06
C TYR A 53 1.03 11.19 4.20
N GLU A 54 0.01 11.58 3.44
CA GLU A 54 -0.01 12.85 2.70
C GLU A 54 0.03 14.06 3.65
N GLN A 55 -0.73 13.99 4.74
CA GLN A 55 -0.71 15.02 5.79
C GLN A 55 0.67 15.08 6.47
N ILE A 56 1.27 13.94 6.83
CA ILE A 56 2.63 13.88 7.37
C ILE A 56 3.62 14.55 6.42
N ARG A 57 3.58 14.22 5.11
CA ARG A 57 4.46 14.83 4.12
C ARG A 57 4.31 16.35 4.07
N THR A 58 3.07 16.84 4.13
CA THR A 58 2.77 18.27 4.11
C THR A 58 3.23 18.97 5.38
N THR A 59 2.90 18.42 6.55
CA THR A 59 3.22 18.98 7.86
C THR A 59 4.71 18.99 8.14
N TYR A 60 5.43 17.94 7.72
CA TYR A 60 6.86 17.79 7.96
C TYR A 60 7.72 18.13 6.73
N GLN A 61 7.18 18.87 5.75
CA GLN A 61 7.89 19.15 4.50
C GLN A 61 9.25 19.82 4.73
N ALA A 62 9.34 20.74 5.70
CA ALA A 62 10.60 21.40 6.04
C ALA A 62 11.65 20.40 6.58
N GLN A 63 11.24 19.51 7.46
CA GLN A 63 12.08 18.45 8.04
C GLN A 63 12.49 17.43 6.97
N ILE A 64 11.57 17.07 6.06
CA ILE A 64 11.87 16.19 4.93
C ILE A 64 12.95 16.82 4.06
N THR A 65 12.77 18.07 3.63
CA THR A 65 13.78 18.79 2.83
C THR A 65 15.11 18.92 3.58
N GLN A 66 15.09 19.19 4.89
CA GLN A 66 16.29 19.24 5.70
C GLN A 66 17.01 17.88 5.76
N ALA A 67 16.27 16.80 5.98
CA ALA A 67 16.84 15.45 5.99
C ALA A 67 17.43 15.08 4.62
N GLU A 68 16.78 15.44 3.52
CA GLU A 68 17.29 15.24 2.15
C GLU A 68 18.62 16.00 1.93
N GLN A 69 18.72 17.25 2.38
CA GLN A 69 19.96 18.03 2.30
C GLN A 69 21.10 17.40 3.12
N LEU A 70 20.80 16.97 4.35
CA LEU A 70 21.77 16.27 5.20
C LEU A 70 22.25 14.96 4.57
N VAL A 71 21.33 14.19 3.97
CA VAL A 71 21.65 12.94 3.27
C VAL A 71 22.55 13.21 2.04
N GLN A 72 22.33 14.29 1.30
CA GLN A 72 23.20 14.69 0.19
C GLN A 72 24.59 15.13 0.69
N GLN A 73 24.64 15.92 1.77
CA GLN A 73 25.90 16.33 2.38
C GLN A 73 26.71 15.12 2.86
N ARG A 74 26.04 14.17 3.53
CA ARG A 74 26.64 12.90 3.95
C ARG A 74 27.22 12.12 2.78
N GLN A 75 26.48 11.99 1.68
CA GLN A 75 26.97 11.29 0.49
C GLN A 75 28.21 11.98 -0.11
N GLY A 76 28.23 13.31 -0.14
CA GLY A 76 29.41 14.06 -0.58
C GLY A 76 30.64 13.83 0.31
N LEU A 77 30.47 13.70 1.63
CA LEU A 77 31.56 13.36 2.54
C LEU A 77 32.04 11.91 2.37
N ILE A 78 31.13 10.97 2.10
CA ILE A 78 31.50 9.58 1.81
C ILE A 78 32.33 9.50 0.53
N GLN A 79 31.97 10.26 -0.52
CA GLN A 79 32.76 10.36 -1.74
C GLN A 79 34.15 10.97 -1.51
N GLN A 80 34.33 11.81 -0.49
CA GLN A 80 35.67 12.33 -0.12
C GLN A 80 36.55 11.27 0.56
N LEU A 81 35.94 10.25 1.16
CA LEU A 81 36.66 9.12 1.76
C LEU A 81 37.07 8.08 0.71
N ASP A 82 36.33 8.00 -0.41
CA ASP A 82 36.67 7.24 -1.63
C ASP A 82 37.55 8.11 -2.54
N THR A 83 38.80 8.29 -2.14
CA THR A 83 39.77 9.18 -2.81
C THR A 83 40.13 8.75 -4.23
N ASN A 84 40.02 7.45 -4.53
CA ASN A 84 40.26 6.91 -5.86
C ASN A 84 38.98 6.83 -6.73
N GLY A 85 37.80 7.06 -6.14
CA GLY A 85 36.50 7.16 -6.82
C GLY A 85 36.02 5.85 -7.44
N ASN A 86 36.55 4.70 -6.99
CA ASN A 86 36.25 3.40 -7.58
C ASN A 86 35.05 2.70 -6.90
N GLY A 87 34.46 3.32 -5.87
CA GLY A 87 33.34 2.79 -5.10
C GLY A 87 33.70 1.68 -4.10
N GLN A 88 35.00 1.47 -3.84
CA GLN A 88 35.55 0.50 -2.90
C GLN A 88 36.58 1.20 -2.00
N LEU A 89 36.54 0.88 -0.72
CA LEU A 89 37.55 1.37 0.22
C LEU A 89 38.79 0.50 0.14
N ASP A 90 39.87 1.01 -0.42
CA ASP A 90 41.16 0.33 -0.40
C ASP A 90 41.80 0.35 1.02
N GLU A 91 42.91 -0.35 1.21
CA GLU A 91 43.53 -0.49 2.53
C GLU A 91 44.01 0.85 3.12
N ALA A 92 44.37 1.82 2.26
CA ALA A 92 44.76 3.16 2.67
C ALA A 92 43.54 4.02 3.03
N GLU A 93 42.43 3.87 2.31
CA GLU A 93 41.16 4.54 2.59
C GLU A 93 40.48 3.95 3.83
N GLN A 94 40.57 2.63 4.06
CA GLN A 94 40.12 1.98 5.29
C GLN A 94 40.89 2.48 6.52
N ALA A 95 42.19 2.75 6.39
CA ALA A 95 42.97 3.38 7.46
C ALA A 95 42.50 4.82 7.75
N ALA A 96 41.87 5.50 6.78
CA ALA A 96 41.25 6.81 6.98
C ALA A 96 39.88 6.73 7.67
N LEU A 97 39.25 5.55 7.80
CA LEU A 97 37.96 5.38 8.48
C LEU A 97 38.04 5.34 10.02
N ASN A 98 39.21 5.65 10.59
CA ASN A 98 39.35 5.76 12.03
C ASN A 98 38.50 6.94 12.58
N ASP A 99 37.94 6.77 13.78
CA ASP A 99 37.12 7.81 14.46
C ASP A 99 37.86 9.14 14.71
N SER A 100 39.19 9.16 14.58
CA SER A 100 40.00 10.39 14.65
C SER A 100 39.97 11.22 13.36
N ASN A 101 39.44 10.67 12.25
CA ASN A 101 39.33 11.39 10.99
C ASN A 101 38.19 12.44 11.08
N PRO A 102 38.48 13.73 10.77
CA PRO A 102 37.48 14.79 10.84
C PRO A 102 36.26 14.54 9.93
N THR A 103 36.44 13.92 8.75
CA THR A 103 35.35 13.57 7.84
C THR A 103 34.44 12.50 8.44
N VAL A 104 35.02 11.48 9.11
CA VAL A 104 34.25 10.44 9.81
C VAL A 104 33.46 11.06 10.97
N GLN A 105 34.07 11.94 11.77
CA GLN A 105 33.38 12.66 12.84
C GLN A 105 32.23 13.52 12.30
N GLN A 106 32.40 14.15 11.14
CA GLN A 106 31.38 14.94 10.49
C GLN A 106 30.22 14.07 9.97
N ILE A 107 30.51 12.91 9.39
CA ILE A 107 29.48 11.93 8.99
C ILE A 107 28.68 11.48 10.22
N ASN A 108 29.35 11.10 11.31
CA ASN A 108 28.68 10.69 12.54
C ASN A 108 27.77 11.80 13.11
N THR A 109 28.20 13.05 13.01
CA THR A 109 27.40 14.22 13.41
C THR A 109 26.17 14.40 12.53
N ILE A 110 26.34 14.28 11.20
CA ILE A 110 25.22 14.37 10.24
C ILE A 110 24.24 13.22 10.46
N ASP A 111 24.71 12.00 10.72
CA ASP A 111 23.86 10.84 10.98
C ASP A 111 22.98 11.06 12.23
N GLN A 112 23.53 11.66 13.29
CA GLN A 112 22.73 12.07 14.45
C GLN A 112 21.70 13.15 14.11
N GLN A 113 22.06 14.13 13.28
CA GLN A 113 21.12 15.18 12.85
C GLN A 113 19.99 14.61 11.98
N ILE A 114 20.30 13.71 11.06
CA ILE A 114 19.31 12.99 10.24
C ILE A 114 18.33 12.25 11.15
N ALA A 115 18.85 11.48 12.12
CA ALA A 115 18.01 10.75 13.06
C ALA A 115 17.09 11.68 13.87
N GLN A 116 17.61 12.81 14.35
CA GLN A 116 16.82 13.81 15.09
C GLN A 116 15.71 14.44 14.24
N VAL A 117 16.01 14.79 12.99
CA VAL A 117 15.05 15.41 12.07
C VAL A 117 13.98 14.41 11.62
N GLN A 118 14.34 13.14 11.45
CA GLN A 118 13.41 12.10 11.02
C GLN A 118 12.56 11.52 12.15
N ALA A 119 13.03 11.56 13.40
CA ALA A 119 12.32 11.00 14.55
C ALA A 119 10.83 11.39 14.63
N PRO A 120 10.42 12.68 14.52
CA PRO A 120 9.01 13.04 14.58
C PRO A 120 8.20 12.51 13.38
N ILE A 121 8.81 12.39 12.20
CA ILE A 121 8.18 11.86 11.00
C ILE A 121 7.86 10.37 11.18
N GLN A 122 8.84 9.59 11.65
CA GLN A 122 8.67 8.16 11.90
C GLN A 122 7.63 7.90 12.98
N LEU A 123 7.62 8.70 14.05
CA LEU A 123 6.63 8.57 15.13
C LEU A 123 5.21 8.86 14.62
N ALA A 124 5.03 9.90 13.79
CA ALA A 124 3.77 10.21 13.16
C ALA A 124 3.29 9.07 12.23
N GLN A 125 4.18 8.52 11.41
CA GLN A 125 3.86 7.39 10.51
C GLN A 125 3.40 6.16 11.29
N LEU A 126 4.11 5.83 12.37
CA LEU A 126 3.76 4.73 13.28
C LEU A 126 2.40 4.96 13.94
N TYR A 127 2.10 6.19 14.34
CA TYR A 127 0.83 6.53 14.96
C TYR A 127 -0.35 6.42 13.99
N VAL A 128 -0.17 6.82 12.72
CA VAL A 128 -1.18 6.59 11.67
C VAL A 128 -1.39 5.08 11.46
N VAL A 129 -0.31 4.30 11.31
CA VAL A 129 -0.40 2.83 11.17
C VAL A 129 -1.12 2.20 12.36
N ASN A 130 -0.83 2.64 13.58
CA ASN A 130 -1.50 2.16 14.78
C ASN A 130 -3.00 2.43 14.75
N GLN A 131 -3.43 3.66 14.43
CA GLN A 131 -4.84 4.02 14.37
C GLN A 131 -5.61 3.20 13.33
N VAL A 132 -5.04 3.02 12.14
CA VAL A 132 -5.64 2.20 11.08
C VAL A 132 -5.66 0.72 11.49
N GLY A 133 -4.55 0.20 12.02
CA GLY A 133 -4.44 -1.18 12.50
C GLY A 133 -5.45 -1.51 13.60
N GLN A 134 -5.76 -0.57 14.49
CA GLN A 134 -6.79 -0.73 15.52
C GLN A 134 -8.19 -0.95 14.92
N GLN A 135 -8.46 -0.50 13.69
CA GLN A 135 -9.74 -0.72 13.02
C GLN A 135 -9.84 -2.05 12.30
N TYR A 136 -8.73 -2.77 12.08
CA TYR A 136 -8.75 -4.01 11.32
C TYR A 136 -9.64 -5.09 11.96
N ALA A 137 -9.50 -5.32 13.27
CA ALA A 137 -10.30 -6.32 13.98
C ALA A 137 -11.82 -6.02 13.93
N PRO A 138 -12.32 -4.82 14.30
CA PRO A 138 -13.75 -4.52 14.21
C PRO A 138 -14.26 -4.44 12.75
N ALA A 139 -13.44 -4.02 11.79
CA ALA A 139 -13.78 -4.08 10.37
C ALA A 139 -13.94 -5.52 9.87
N SER A 140 -13.02 -6.40 10.27
CA SER A 140 -13.05 -7.83 9.93
C SER A 140 -14.29 -8.51 10.52
N GLN A 141 -14.63 -8.23 11.78
CA GLN A 141 -15.84 -8.75 12.42
C GLN A 141 -17.12 -8.30 11.71
N GLN A 142 -17.18 -7.05 11.27
CA GLN A 142 -18.30 -6.54 10.49
C GLN A 142 -18.43 -7.29 9.16
N VAL A 143 -17.34 -7.44 8.40
CA VAL A 143 -17.33 -8.19 7.14
C VAL A 143 -17.74 -9.65 7.37
N MET A 144 -17.31 -10.26 8.49
CA MET A 144 -17.72 -11.61 8.85
C MET A 144 -19.22 -11.72 9.07
N SER A 145 -19.81 -10.77 9.80
CA SER A 145 -21.26 -10.71 10.02
C SER A 145 -22.01 -10.49 8.70
N ASP A 146 -21.60 -9.49 7.92
CA ASP A 146 -22.27 -9.09 6.68
C ASP A 146 -22.26 -10.20 5.62
N ARG A 147 -21.20 -11.02 5.61
CA ARG A 147 -21.00 -12.12 4.64
C ARG A 147 -21.22 -13.52 5.22
N ASN A 148 -21.72 -13.63 6.45
CA ASN A 148 -21.95 -14.91 7.14
C ASN A 148 -20.69 -15.81 7.19
N ILE A 149 -19.51 -15.22 7.38
CA ILE A 149 -18.22 -15.92 7.53
C ILE A 149 -18.09 -16.37 8.98
N GLN A 150 -17.81 -17.65 9.22
CA GLN A 150 -17.50 -18.21 10.54
C GLN A 150 -16.00 -18.17 10.87
N ILE A 151 -15.12 -18.27 9.87
CA ILE A 151 -13.67 -18.37 10.05
C ILE A 151 -12.97 -17.41 9.08
N MET A 152 -12.12 -16.54 9.62
CA MET A 152 -11.22 -15.71 8.84
C MET A 152 -9.78 -16.23 9.01
N LEU A 153 -9.13 -16.52 7.90
CA LEU A 153 -7.77 -17.05 7.84
C LEU A 153 -6.81 -15.98 7.34
N ALA A 154 -5.57 -16.04 7.82
CA ALA A 154 -4.48 -15.30 7.20
C ALA A 154 -4.12 -15.95 5.85
N PRO A 155 -3.74 -15.19 4.82
CA PRO A 155 -3.44 -15.73 3.49
C PRO A 155 -2.32 -16.77 3.50
N GLU A 156 -1.35 -16.63 4.40
CA GLU A 156 -0.18 -17.53 4.49
C GLU A 156 -0.54 -18.93 4.99
N ALA A 157 -1.73 -19.10 5.57
CA ALA A 157 -2.25 -20.40 5.98
C ALA A 157 -2.98 -21.15 4.84
N ILE A 158 -3.04 -20.57 3.64
CA ILE A 158 -3.82 -21.08 2.51
C ILE A 158 -2.89 -21.38 1.33
N ASP A 159 -2.71 -22.67 1.01
CA ASP A 159 -1.94 -23.08 -0.17
C ASP A 159 -2.70 -22.85 -1.48
N PHE A 160 -4.04 -22.98 -1.45
CA PHE A 160 -4.92 -22.78 -2.60
C PHE A 160 -6.22 -22.12 -2.17
N ALA A 161 -6.55 -20.97 -2.79
CA ALA A 161 -7.77 -20.23 -2.54
C ALA A 161 -8.66 -20.23 -3.79
N ALA A 162 -9.94 -20.54 -3.62
CA ALA A 162 -10.94 -20.31 -4.67
C ALA A 162 -11.22 -18.80 -4.83
N ASP A 163 -11.70 -18.41 -6.01
CA ASP A 163 -12.13 -17.03 -6.26
C ASP A 163 -13.20 -16.60 -5.24
N GLY A 164 -13.04 -15.40 -4.68
CA GLY A 164 -13.96 -14.84 -3.69
C GLY A 164 -13.64 -15.16 -2.23
N ILE A 165 -12.65 -16.01 -1.93
CA ILE A 165 -12.18 -16.25 -0.55
C ILE A 165 -11.52 -15.01 0.05
N ASN A 166 -10.85 -14.19 -0.77
CA ASN A 166 -10.21 -12.97 -0.31
C ASN A 166 -11.25 -11.86 -0.07
N VAL A 167 -11.43 -11.49 1.20
CA VAL A 167 -12.33 -10.40 1.62
C VAL A 167 -11.57 -9.15 2.07
N THR A 168 -10.26 -9.10 1.88
CA THR A 168 -9.42 -7.92 2.15
C THR A 168 -10.01 -6.62 1.57
N PRO A 169 -10.56 -6.58 0.34
CA PRO A 169 -11.21 -5.37 -0.18
C PRO A 169 -12.41 -4.90 0.66
N ALA A 170 -13.22 -5.83 1.16
CA ALA A 170 -14.35 -5.50 2.03
C ALA A 170 -13.89 -5.00 3.40
N VAL A 171 -12.77 -5.54 3.91
CA VAL A 171 -12.16 -5.06 5.16
C VAL A 171 -11.62 -3.65 4.97
N ILE A 172 -11.02 -3.32 3.82
CA ILE A 172 -10.59 -1.96 3.48
C ILE A 172 -11.78 -0.99 3.49
N GLU A 173 -12.89 -1.35 2.84
CA GLU A 173 -14.12 -0.53 2.84
C GLU A 173 -14.64 -0.29 4.25
N ALA A 174 -14.69 -1.34 5.09
CA ALA A 174 -15.11 -1.23 6.48
C ALA A 174 -14.14 -0.39 7.34
N ILE A 175 -12.82 -0.47 7.11
CA ILE A 175 -11.83 0.42 7.74
C ILE A 175 -12.10 1.88 7.36
N ASN A 176 -12.30 2.15 6.06
CA ASN A 176 -12.54 3.51 5.56
C ASN A 176 -13.81 4.12 6.15
N ALA A 177 -14.87 3.31 6.32
CA ALA A 177 -16.11 3.74 6.96
C ALA A 177 -15.95 4.05 8.46
N ARG A 178 -15.09 3.29 9.16
CA ARG A 178 -14.86 3.42 10.61
C ARG A 178 -13.89 4.54 10.97
N LEU A 179 -12.92 4.82 10.11
CA LEU A 179 -11.89 5.83 10.32
C LEU A 179 -11.85 6.80 9.12
N PRO A 180 -12.86 7.67 9.00
CA PRO A 180 -12.89 8.66 7.92
C PRO A 180 -11.80 9.74 8.09
N ASN A 181 -11.33 9.95 9.33
CA ASN A 181 -10.29 10.91 9.66
C ASN A 181 -9.22 10.22 10.51
N VAL A 182 -7.95 10.51 10.23
CA VAL A 182 -6.80 10.05 11.03
C VAL A 182 -6.04 11.25 11.58
N SER A 183 -5.48 11.13 12.78
CA SER A 183 -4.57 12.14 13.33
C SER A 183 -3.13 11.78 13.02
N ILE A 184 -2.30 12.78 12.71
CA ILE A 184 -0.86 12.60 12.51
C ILE A 184 -0.04 12.94 13.76
N THR A 185 -0.68 13.46 14.81
CA THR A 185 -0.02 13.92 16.04
C THR A 185 -0.20 12.89 17.15
N PRO A 186 0.86 12.14 17.52
CA PRO A 186 0.79 11.20 18.63
C PRO A 186 0.54 11.95 19.95
N PRO A 187 -0.24 11.40 20.89
CA PRO A 187 -0.42 12.00 22.21
C PRO A 187 0.89 11.98 23.01
N GLN A 188 0.99 12.85 24.02
CA GLN A 188 2.20 12.93 24.85
C GLN A 188 2.51 11.58 25.52
N GLY A 189 3.78 11.16 25.45
CA GLY A 189 4.23 9.89 26.02
C GLY A 189 3.79 8.66 25.22
N TRP A 190 3.14 8.84 24.08
CA TRP A 190 2.82 7.74 23.19
C TRP A 190 4.09 7.07 22.67
N GLN A 191 4.09 5.74 22.69
CA GLN A 191 5.14 4.91 22.12
C GLN A 191 4.49 3.80 21.28
N PRO A 192 5.10 3.45 20.15
CA PRO A 192 4.62 2.34 19.34
C PRO A 192 4.76 1.02 20.13
N ASN A 193 3.74 0.18 20.08
CA ASN A 193 3.84 -1.18 20.59
C ASN A 193 4.42 -2.11 19.52
N GLN A 194 4.86 -3.31 19.94
CA GLN A 194 5.46 -4.30 19.04
C GLN A 194 4.56 -4.65 17.84
N ALA A 195 3.24 -4.73 18.05
CA ALA A 195 2.27 -5.00 17.00
C ALA A 195 2.26 -3.90 15.93
N THR A 196 2.39 -2.63 16.34
CA THR A 196 2.45 -1.49 15.42
C THR A 196 3.73 -1.52 14.60
N ILE A 197 4.87 -1.84 15.24
CA ILE A 197 6.15 -1.99 14.52
C ILE A 197 6.05 -3.11 13.49
N GLN A 198 5.53 -4.28 13.86
CA GLN A 198 5.36 -5.41 12.94
C GLN A 198 4.42 -5.07 11.77
N LEU A 199 3.29 -4.44 12.06
CA LEU A 199 2.35 -4.00 11.03
C LEU A 199 2.99 -2.98 10.09
N MET A 200 3.77 -2.04 10.61
CA MET A 200 4.49 -1.06 9.81
C MET A 200 5.47 -1.74 8.84
N GLN A 201 6.16 -2.80 9.27
CA GLN A 201 7.01 -3.61 8.38
C GLN A 201 6.20 -4.31 7.27
N GLN A 202 5.04 -4.87 7.60
CA GLN A 202 4.16 -5.50 6.60
C GLN A 202 3.65 -4.47 5.57
N VAL A 203 3.21 -3.30 6.04
CA VAL A 203 2.76 -2.20 5.17
C VAL A 203 3.88 -1.74 4.24
N GLN A 204 5.12 -1.64 4.72
CA GLN A 204 6.26 -1.30 3.87
C GLN A 204 6.51 -2.36 2.79
N GLN A 205 6.43 -3.65 3.14
CA GLN A 205 6.61 -4.75 2.19
C GLN A 205 5.53 -4.72 1.10
N VAL A 206 4.26 -4.57 1.49
CA VAL A 206 3.14 -4.48 0.54
C VAL A 206 3.32 -3.30 -0.41
N ARG A 207 3.68 -2.12 0.10
CA ARG A 207 3.91 -0.93 -0.73
C ARG A 207 5.09 -1.12 -1.68
N ALA A 208 6.14 -1.80 -1.27
CA ALA A 208 7.27 -2.15 -2.15
C ALA A 208 6.84 -3.08 -3.30
N ILE A 209 6.03 -4.11 -3.00
CA ILE A 209 5.48 -5.03 -4.01
C ILE A 209 4.60 -4.29 -5.01
N VAL A 210 3.70 -3.43 -4.53
CA VAL A 210 2.81 -2.63 -5.39
C VAL A 210 3.61 -1.68 -6.27
N ALA A 211 4.65 -1.02 -5.73
CA ALA A 211 5.53 -0.15 -6.51
C ALA A 211 6.28 -0.94 -7.61
N ALA A 212 6.77 -2.15 -7.32
CA ALA A 212 7.44 -2.99 -8.30
C ALA A 212 6.49 -3.46 -9.42
N GLN A 213 5.25 -3.82 -9.07
CA GLN A 213 4.23 -4.21 -10.06
C GLN A 213 3.85 -3.05 -10.99
N GLN A 214 3.76 -1.82 -10.47
CA GLN A 214 3.48 -0.63 -11.28
C GLN A 214 4.60 -0.34 -12.29
N GLN A 215 5.86 -0.58 -11.93
CA GLN A 215 6.99 -0.41 -12.86
C GLN A 215 6.98 -1.44 -13.99
N GLN A 216 6.56 -2.68 -13.72
CA GLN A 216 6.45 -3.74 -14.75
C GLN A 216 5.28 -3.52 -15.71
N ALA A 217 4.16 -2.98 -15.23
CA ALA A 217 3.02 -2.64 -16.09
C ALA A 217 3.27 -1.42 -17.00
N ALA A 218 4.27 -0.59 -16.68
CA ALA A 218 4.65 0.58 -17.46
C ALA A 218 5.72 0.29 -18.55
N ALA A 219 6.23 -0.94 -18.65
CA ALA A 219 7.15 -1.34 -19.71
C ALA A 219 6.37 -1.48 -21.05
N PRO A 220 6.72 -0.72 -22.12
CA PRO A 220 6.02 -0.83 -23.40
C PRO A 220 6.23 -2.23 -24.00
N ALA A 221 5.14 -2.81 -24.51
CA ALA A 221 5.13 -4.05 -25.27
C ALA A 221 5.90 -3.86 -26.61
N ALA A 222 7.22 -3.86 -26.54
CA ALA A 222 8.09 -3.94 -27.71
C ALA A 222 8.20 -5.40 -28.16
N ASN A 223 7.14 -5.93 -28.80
CA ASN A 223 7.20 -7.12 -29.66
C ASN A 223 5.90 -7.23 -30.44
N GLY A 224 5.79 -6.41 -31.48
CA GLY A 224 4.66 -6.40 -32.41
C GLY A 224 5.07 -5.83 -33.75
N ALA A 225 6.13 -6.39 -34.36
CA ALA A 225 6.45 -6.14 -35.77
C ALA A 225 6.46 -7.48 -36.52
N THR A 226 5.47 -7.60 -37.39
CA THR A 226 5.04 -8.65 -38.31
C THR A 226 6.19 -9.33 -39.09
N PRO A 227 6.16 -10.66 -39.33
CA PRO A 227 7.07 -11.30 -40.27
C PRO A 227 6.66 -10.97 -41.73
N PRO A 228 7.62 -10.70 -42.64
CA PRO A 228 7.30 -10.48 -44.05
C PRO A 228 6.92 -11.79 -44.76
N ARG A 229 5.95 -11.68 -45.68
CA ARG A 229 5.50 -12.74 -46.60
C ARG A 229 6.54 -13.05 -47.67
#